data_AF-A0A2D6GN50-F1
#
_entry.id   AF-A0A2D6GN50-F1
#
_cell.length_a   1.000
_cell.length_b   1.000
_cell.length_c   1.000
_cell.angle_alpha   90.00
_cell.angle_beta   90.00
_cell.angle_gamma   90.00
#
_symmetry.space_group_name_H-M   'P 1'
#
loop_
_entity.id
_entity.type
_entity.pdbx_description
1 polymer ?
#
loop_
_entity_poly.entity_id
_entity_poly.type
_entity_poly.pdbx_seq_one_letter_code
_entity_poly.pdbx_strand_id
1 'polypeptide(L)'
;MSTHLKLIIAGAAALSVSSIAEACTCPPYPGAAEHADEFDFVAFGHVEDVWQLPVEDGSEAMFEYSRVFTNALAAYVEAVEAGEDTRRLEEFRDDFYAENPPPRRPPYPQGGGAISRISISNVLKGDQTSQIYLHTGMPGNPQCGVSYADDSDIIVLASNNGGRYGAWKCSLPRFSREEYEAALSGE
;
A
#
# COMPACT_ATOMS: atom_id res chain seq x y z
N MET A 1 -43.52 54.96 -26.37
CA MET A 1 -43.10 53.57 -26.10
C MET A 1 -41.63 53.63 -25.71
N SER A 2 -41.32 53.53 -24.41
CA SER A 2 -40.89 52.28 -23.74
C SER A 2 -39.49 51.88 -24.22
N THR A 3 -38.44 51.70 -23.40
CA THR A 3 -38.38 51.31 -21.99
C THR A 3 -36.95 51.62 -21.49
N HIS A 4 -36.80 52.06 -20.24
CA HIS A 4 -35.52 52.03 -19.55
C HIS A 4 -35.01 50.58 -19.44
N LEU A 5 -33.71 50.35 -19.66
CA LEU A 5 -33.04 49.13 -19.19
C LEU A 5 -31.80 49.50 -18.35
N LYS A 6 -31.88 49.15 -17.06
CA LYS A 6 -30.82 49.15 -16.04
C LYS A 6 -30.03 47.82 -16.10
N LEU A 7 -28.98 47.74 -15.28
CA LEU A 7 -28.14 46.58 -14.84
C LEU A 7 -26.84 46.43 -15.64
N ILE A 8 -25.67 46.88 -15.17
CA ILE A 8 -24.82 46.52 -14.00
C ILE A 8 -24.32 45.06 -14.05
N ILE A 9 -23.01 44.90 -13.76
CA ILE A 9 -22.26 43.72 -13.26
C ILE A 9 -21.67 42.88 -14.40
N ALA A 10 -20.42 42.41 -14.43
CA ALA A 10 -19.18 42.53 -13.65
C ALA A 10 -18.06 42.22 -14.65
N GLY A 11 -16.87 42.82 -14.59
CA GLY A 11 -15.86 42.30 -13.68
C GLY A 11 -15.55 40.82 -13.98
N ALA A 12 -15.07 40.51 -15.19
CA ALA A 12 -14.44 39.23 -15.47
C ALA A 12 -13.10 39.20 -14.71
N ALA A 13 -13.16 38.97 -13.39
CA ALA A 13 -12.03 38.50 -12.65
C ALA A 13 -11.66 37.16 -13.27
N ALA A 14 -10.53 37.13 -13.98
CA ALA A 14 -9.82 35.91 -14.28
C ALA A 14 -9.64 35.19 -12.95
N LEU A 15 -10.47 34.16 -12.71
CA LEU A 15 -10.21 33.18 -11.68
C LEU A 15 -8.93 32.49 -12.13
N SER A 16 -7.81 33.01 -11.65
CA SER A 16 -6.58 32.25 -11.52
C SER A 16 -6.96 30.94 -10.86
N VAL A 17 -7.02 29.89 -11.66
CA VAL A 17 -6.97 28.52 -11.19
C VAL A 17 -5.60 28.42 -10.52
N SER A 18 -5.55 28.77 -9.25
CA SER A 18 -4.46 28.38 -8.38
C SER A 18 -4.56 26.86 -8.33
N SER A 19 -3.80 26.20 -9.21
CA SER A 19 -3.43 24.81 -9.04
C SER A 19 -2.67 24.76 -7.72
N ILE A 20 -3.40 24.64 -6.61
CA ILE A 20 -2.85 24.16 -5.36
C ILE A 20 -2.37 22.76 -5.71
N ALA A 21 -1.08 22.62 -6.00
CA ALA A 21 -0.41 21.36 -5.75
C ALA A 21 -0.68 21.09 -4.27
N GLU A 22 -1.68 20.25 -3.98
CA GLU A 22 -1.99 19.85 -2.62
C GLU A 22 -0.70 19.25 -2.07
N ALA A 23 -0.03 20.04 -1.23
CA ALA A 23 1.08 19.51 -0.47
C ALA A 23 0.51 18.38 0.36
N CYS A 24 1.14 17.22 0.33
CA CYS A 24 0.69 16.06 1.08
C CYS A 24 0.66 16.42 2.57
N THR A 25 -0.52 16.70 3.12
CA THR A 25 -0.74 17.02 4.53
C THR A 25 -1.59 15.91 5.14
N CYS A 26 -1.35 15.66 6.42
CA CYS A 26 -2.14 14.72 7.21
C CYS A 26 -2.93 15.52 8.23
N PRO A 27 -4.19 15.15 8.52
CA PRO A 27 -4.90 15.74 9.64
C PRO A 27 -4.13 15.47 10.96
N PRO A 28 -4.30 16.32 11.97
CA PRO A 28 -3.83 16.00 13.31
C PRO A 28 -4.66 14.86 13.88
N TYR A 29 -4.01 13.83 14.40
CA TYR A 29 -4.66 12.71 15.07
C TYR A 29 -4.57 12.89 16.60
N PRO A 30 -5.68 12.81 17.34
CA PRO A 30 -5.66 12.90 18.81
C PRO A 30 -4.95 11.74 19.49
N GLY A 31 -4.98 10.54 18.89
CA GLY A 31 -4.41 9.32 19.45
C GLY A 31 -4.24 8.22 18.40
N ALA A 32 -3.68 7.09 18.84
CA ALA A 32 -3.40 5.93 18.00
C ALA A 32 -4.68 5.27 17.44
N ALA A 33 -5.78 5.28 18.21
CA ALA A 33 -7.07 4.76 17.78
C ALA A 33 -7.64 5.58 16.61
N GLU A 34 -7.73 6.90 16.76
CA GLU A 34 -8.25 7.79 15.72
C GLU A 34 -7.38 7.81 14.47
N HIS A 35 -6.06 7.60 14.64
CA HIS A 35 -5.19 7.44 13.48
C HIS A 35 -5.42 6.10 12.77
N ALA A 36 -5.59 5.01 13.51
CA ALA A 36 -5.87 3.68 12.98
C ALA A 36 -7.25 3.59 12.31
N ASP A 37 -8.22 4.42 12.71
CA ASP A 37 -9.56 4.48 12.12
C ASP A 37 -9.56 4.83 10.63
N GLU A 38 -8.58 5.62 10.17
CA GLU A 38 -8.43 6.00 8.77
C GLU A 38 -7.93 4.86 7.85
N PHE A 39 -7.57 3.71 8.43
CA PHE A 39 -6.99 2.58 7.69
C PHE A 39 -7.79 1.29 7.89
N ASP A 40 -7.82 0.46 6.85
CA ASP A 40 -8.51 -0.83 6.86
C ASP A 40 -7.65 -1.94 7.50
N PHE A 41 -6.33 -1.75 7.52
CA PHE A 41 -5.37 -2.72 8.01
C PHE A 41 -4.30 -2.06 8.88
N VAL A 42 -4.13 -2.57 10.11
CA VAL A 42 -3.09 -2.15 11.04
C VAL A 42 -2.38 -3.39 11.59
N ALA A 43 -1.05 -3.44 11.46
CA ALA A 43 -0.26 -4.60 11.87
C ALA A 43 1.19 -4.25 12.19
N PHE A 44 1.89 -5.17 12.83
CA PHE A 44 3.35 -5.14 12.95
C PHE A 44 3.97 -6.12 11.98
N GLY A 45 4.96 -5.65 11.23
CA GLY A 45 5.63 -6.47 10.26
C GLY A 45 7.08 -6.08 10.05
N HIS A 46 7.78 -6.94 9.31
CA HIS A 46 9.15 -6.76 8.93
C HIS A 46 9.24 -6.68 7.40
N VAL A 47 9.94 -5.66 6.89
CA VAL A 47 10.11 -5.43 5.45
C VAL A 47 11.20 -6.36 4.92
N GLU A 48 10.79 -7.43 4.25
CA GLU A 48 11.70 -8.42 3.66
C GLU A 48 12.39 -7.88 2.41
N ASP A 49 11.60 -7.23 1.54
CA ASP A 49 12.06 -6.75 0.25
C ASP A 49 11.31 -5.50 -0.18
N VAL A 50 12.02 -4.61 -0.87
CA VAL A 50 11.44 -3.47 -1.57
C VAL A 50 11.76 -3.56 -3.07
N TRP A 51 10.74 -3.44 -3.91
CA TRP A 51 10.86 -3.34 -5.35
C TRP A 51 10.42 -1.96 -5.80
N GLN A 52 11.35 -1.18 -6.34
CA GLN A 52 11.02 0.10 -6.96
C GLN A 52 10.34 -0.14 -8.30
N LEU A 53 9.25 0.59 -8.53
CA LEU A 53 8.42 0.41 -9.71
C LEU A 53 8.87 1.36 -10.83
N PRO A 54 8.85 0.89 -12.09
CA PRO A 54 8.92 1.79 -13.24
C PRO A 54 7.78 2.81 -13.22
N VAL A 55 8.01 3.97 -13.83
CA VAL A 55 7.01 5.07 -13.95
C VAL A 55 5.68 4.61 -14.58
N GLU A 56 5.70 3.51 -15.35
CA GLU A 56 4.52 2.90 -15.96
C GLU A 56 4.27 1.49 -15.36
N ASP A 57 3.08 1.27 -14.77
CA ASP A 57 2.43 -0.03 -14.50
C ASP A 57 3.13 -1.11 -13.66
N GLY A 58 4.24 -0.80 -12.97
CA GLY A 58 4.94 -1.81 -12.17
C GLY A 58 4.13 -2.43 -11.02
N SER A 59 3.11 -1.74 -10.52
CA SER A 59 2.34 -2.17 -9.35
C SER A 59 1.38 -3.30 -9.67
N GLU A 60 0.67 -3.20 -10.78
CA GLU A 60 -0.25 -4.23 -11.25
C GLU A 60 0.48 -5.54 -11.55
N ALA A 61 1.66 -5.48 -12.17
CA ALA A 61 2.48 -6.66 -12.45
C ALA A 61 2.88 -7.43 -11.18
N MET A 62 3.23 -6.73 -10.10
CA MET A 62 3.56 -7.37 -8.82
C MET A 62 2.31 -7.87 -8.06
N PHE A 63 1.19 -7.15 -8.13
CA PHE A 63 -0.08 -7.65 -7.56
C PHE A 63 -0.53 -8.91 -8.27
N GLU A 64 -0.44 -8.91 -9.60
CA GLU A 64 -0.75 -10.07 -10.43
C GLU A 64 0.19 -11.23 -10.12
N TYR A 65 1.49 -10.96 -9.98
CA TYR A 65 2.48 -11.95 -9.57
C TYR A 65 2.14 -12.59 -8.21
N SER A 66 1.76 -11.78 -7.21
CA SER A 66 1.33 -12.27 -5.89
C SER A 66 0.06 -13.11 -5.97
N ARG A 67 -0.91 -12.71 -6.80
CA ARG A 67 -2.13 -13.47 -7.07
C ARG A 67 -1.81 -14.83 -7.69
N VAL A 68 -0.92 -14.86 -8.68
CA VAL A 68 -0.45 -16.10 -9.33
C VAL A 68 0.25 -17.01 -8.32
N PHE A 69 1.13 -16.48 -7.47
CA PHE A 69 1.78 -17.25 -6.41
C PHE A 69 0.78 -17.84 -5.42
N THR A 70 -0.18 -17.03 -4.95
CA THR A 70 -1.23 -17.48 -4.01
C THR A 70 -2.06 -18.61 -4.58
N ASN A 71 -2.45 -18.50 -5.86
CA ASN A 71 -3.19 -19.55 -6.55
C ASN A 71 -2.34 -20.83 -6.72
N ALA A 72 -1.06 -20.68 -7.05
CA ALA A 72 -0.16 -21.83 -7.17
C ALA A 72 0.05 -22.54 -5.82
N LEU A 73 0.15 -21.76 -4.73
CA LEU A 73 0.27 -22.30 -3.38
C LEU A 73 -0.99 -23.07 -2.96
N ALA A 74 -2.19 -22.53 -3.26
CA ALA A 74 -3.44 -23.23 -3.00
C ALA A 74 -3.51 -24.58 -3.74
N ALA A 75 -3.15 -24.59 -5.03
CA ALA A 75 -3.10 -25.82 -5.82
C ALA A 75 -2.07 -26.84 -5.28
N TYR A 76 -0.91 -26.37 -4.83
CA TYR A 76 0.09 -27.21 -4.18
C TYR A 76 -0.46 -27.85 -2.89
N VAL A 77 -1.14 -27.08 -2.04
CA VAL A 77 -1.75 -27.61 -0.81
C VAL A 77 -2.78 -28.69 -1.13
N GLU A 78 -3.67 -28.47 -2.10
CA GLU A 78 -4.65 -29.47 -2.55
C GLU A 78 -3.96 -30.75 -3.06
N ALA A 79 -2.88 -30.62 -3.82
CA ALA A 79 -2.12 -31.76 -4.35
C ALA A 79 -1.41 -32.57 -3.23
N VAL A 80 -0.85 -31.89 -2.22
CA VAL A 80 -0.25 -32.56 -1.06
C VAL A 80 -1.31 -33.30 -0.24
N GLU A 81 -2.48 -32.68 -0.01
CA GLU A 81 -3.59 -33.30 0.71
C GLU A 81 -4.16 -34.52 -0.04
N ALA A 82 -4.13 -34.50 -1.38
CA ALA A 82 -4.49 -35.63 -2.23
C ALA A 82 -3.39 -36.72 -2.32
N GLY A 83 -2.18 -36.46 -1.78
CA GLY A 83 -1.04 -37.37 -1.86
C GLY A 83 -0.36 -37.41 -3.24
N GLU A 84 -0.60 -36.40 -4.07
CA GLU A 84 -0.09 -36.29 -5.45
C GLU A 84 1.26 -35.57 -5.53
N ASP A 85 1.53 -34.64 -4.61
CA ASP A 85 2.81 -33.94 -4.49
C ASP A 85 3.46 -34.24 -3.13
N THR A 86 4.74 -34.62 -3.15
CA THR A 86 5.52 -34.95 -1.95
C THR A 86 6.69 -34.00 -1.72
N ARG A 87 6.85 -32.99 -2.58
CA ARG A 87 7.89 -31.96 -2.41
C ARG A 87 7.65 -31.21 -1.11
N ARG A 88 8.72 -30.65 -0.54
CA ARG A 88 8.58 -29.74 0.61
C ARG A 88 8.10 -28.37 0.12
N LEU A 89 7.40 -27.63 1.00
CA LEU A 89 6.90 -26.28 0.69
C LEU A 89 8.04 -25.34 0.26
N GLU A 90 9.22 -25.48 0.85
CA GLU A 90 10.42 -24.72 0.48
C GLU A 90 10.85 -25.00 -0.95
N GLU A 91 10.88 -26.28 -1.35
CA GLU A 91 11.25 -26.70 -2.71
C GLU A 91 10.24 -26.18 -3.74
N PHE A 92 8.93 -26.28 -3.45
CA PHE A 92 7.88 -25.69 -4.30
C PHE A 92 8.08 -24.17 -4.48
N ARG A 93 8.38 -23.45 -3.39
CA ARG A 93 8.58 -22.00 -3.44
C ARG A 93 9.79 -21.65 -4.27
N ASP A 94 10.90 -22.35 -4.07
CA ASP A 94 12.14 -22.13 -4.82
C ASP A 94 11.93 -22.39 -6.31
N ASP A 95 11.26 -23.50 -6.67
CA ASP A 95 10.88 -23.81 -8.05
C ASP A 95 10.02 -22.70 -8.66
N PHE A 96 8.97 -22.28 -7.94
CA PHE A 96 8.08 -21.22 -8.42
C PHE A 96 8.84 -19.91 -8.67
N TYR A 97 9.70 -19.49 -7.73
CA TYR A 97 10.48 -18.26 -7.87
C TYR A 97 11.53 -18.34 -8.98
N ALA A 98 12.09 -19.53 -9.23
CA ALA A 98 13.04 -19.75 -10.31
C ALA A 98 12.37 -19.68 -11.69
N GLU A 99 11.20 -20.30 -11.84
CA GLU A 99 10.44 -20.34 -13.09
C GLU A 99 9.70 -19.02 -13.37
N ASN A 100 9.22 -18.38 -12.31
CA ASN A 100 8.47 -17.13 -12.34
C ASN A 100 9.26 -16.12 -11.51
N PRO A 101 10.35 -15.55 -12.02
CA PRO A 101 11.07 -14.53 -11.28
C PRO A 101 10.13 -13.33 -11.05
N PRO A 102 10.10 -12.74 -9.84
CA PRO A 102 9.30 -11.54 -9.62
C PRO A 102 9.74 -10.43 -10.57
N PRO A 103 8.83 -9.54 -11.00
CA PRO A 103 9.16 -8.33 -11.75
C PRO A 103 10.42 -7.65 -11.16
N ARG A 104 11.51 -7.66 -11.93
CA ARG A 104 12.86 -7.38 -11.39
C ARG A 104 13.04 -5.92 -10.95
N ARG A 105 13.86 -5.77 -9.89
CA ARG A 105 14.61 -4.54 -9.51
C ARG A 105 15.39 -3.96 -10.73
N PRO A 106 15.71 -2.65 -10.74
CA PRO A 106 16.10 -1.87 -11.94
C PRO A 106 17.22 -2.49 -12.81
N PRO A 107 17.29 -2.14 -14.11
CA PRO A 107 17.48 -0.75 -14.53
C PRO A 107 16.27 -0.22 -15.33
N TYR A 108 15.16 0.02 -14.63
CA TYR A 108 14.04 0.77 -15.20
C TYR A 108 14.06 2.22 -14.70
N PRO A 109 13.47 3.17 -15.43
CA PRO A 109 13.30 4.53 -14.94
C PRO A 109 12.57 4.50 -13.59
N GLN A 110 13.28 4.92 -12.54
CA GLN A 110 12.75 4.97 -11.18
C GLN A 110 11.70 6.08 -11.10
N GLY A 111 10.49 5.77 -10.63
CA GLY A 111 9.46 6.81 -10.43
C GLY A 111 8.00 6.36 -10.46
N GLY A 112 7.70 5.06 -10.40
CA GLY A 112 6.32 4.58 -10.20
C GLY A 112 5.88 4.52 -8.74
N GLY A 113 6.84 4.57 -7.81
CA GLY A 113 6.64 4.22 -6.40
C GLY A 113 7.35 2.91 -6.06
N ALA A 114 6.86 2.18 -5.07
CA ALA A 114 7.44 0.91 -4.64
C ALA A 114 6.38 -0.11 -4.23
N ILE A 115 6.77 -1.39 -4.27
CA ILE A 115 6.07 -2.46 -3.56
C ILE A 115 7.02 -3.06 -2.54
N SER A 116 6.54 -3.18 -1.31
CA SER A 116 7.24 -3.86 -0.23
C SER A 116 6.59 -5.19 0.08
N ARG A 117 7.38 -6.27 0.15
CA ARG A 117 6.93 -7.51 0.78
C ARG A 117 7.19 -7.40 2.27
N ILE A 118 6.13 -7.62 3.05
CA ILE A 118 6.17 -7.47 4.50
C ILE A 118 5.70 -8.78 5.12
N SER A 119 6.53 -9.39 5.96
CA SER A 119 6.12 -10.49 6.83
C SER A 119 5.36 -9.91 8.02
N ILE A 120 4.21 -10.48 8.35
CA ILE A 120 3.31 -9.96 9.39
C ILE A 120 3.45 -10.82 10.65
N SER A 121 3.79 -10.15 11.75
CA SER A 121 3.97 -10.78 13.06
C SER A 121 2.72 -10.71 13.93
N ASN A 122 1.93 -9.64 13.80
CA ASN A 122 0.72 -9.43 14.58
C ASN A 122 -0.22 -8.47 13.83
N VAL A 123 -1.48 -8.85 13.66
CA VAL A 123 -2.52 -8.00 13.06
C VAL A 123 -3.36 -7.40 14.18
N LEU A 124 -3.42 -6.08 14.25
CA LEU A 124 -4.22 -5.32 15.22
C LEU A 124 -5.60 -4.92 14.66
N LYS A 125 -5.71 -4.72 13.34
CA LYS A 125 -6.96 -4.39 12.63
C LYS A 125 -6.92 -4.98 11.22
N GLY A 126 -8.05 -5.54 10.77
CA GLY A 126 -8.20 -6.15 9.45
C GLY A 126 -8.02 -7.67 9.45
N ASP A 127 -7.96 -8.27 8.25
CA ASP A 127 -7.90 -9.72 8.08
C ASP A 127 -6.57 -10.32 8.58
N GLN A 128 -6.64 -11.48 9.23
CA GLN A 128 -5.45 -12.22 9.65
C GLN A 128 -4.64 -12.68 8.42
N THR A 129 -3.36 -12.34 8.40
CA THR A 129 -2.43 -12.73 7.35
C THR A 129 -1.01 -12.81 7.91
N SER A 130 -0.19 -13.69 7.32
CA SER A 130 1.24 -13.81 7.65
C SER A 130 2.15 -12.98 6.75
N GLN A 131 1.61 -12.45 5.64
CA GLN A 131 2.39 -11.69 4.67
C GLN A 131 1.48 -10.76 3.85
N ILE A 132 1.97 -9.58 3.50
CA ILE A 132 1.32 -8.68 2.53
C ILE A 132 2.30 -8.17 1.49
N TYR A 133 1.75 -7.66 0.39
CA TYR A 133 2.43 -6.79 -0.55
C TYR A 133 1.83 -5.40 -0.44
N LEU A 134 2.64 -4.44 -0.02
CA LEU A 134 2.22 -3.06 0.23
C LEU A 134 2.70 -2.17 -0.90
N HIS A 135 1.77 -1.55 -1.62
CA HIS A 135 2.08 -0.57 -2.66
C HIS A 135 2.16 0.85 -2.10
N THR A 136 3.15 1.60 -2.54
CA THR A 136 3.31 3.03 -2.25
C THR A 136 3.58 3.80 -3.53
N GLY A 137 3.04 5.02 -3.64
CA GLY A 137 3.40 5.94 -4.73
C GLY A 137 4.83 6.49 -4.58
N MET A 138 5.22 7.41 -5.47
CA MET A 138 6.49 8.14 -5.31
C MET A 138 6.51 8.97 -4.02
N PRO A 139 7.58 8.90 -3.22
CA PRO A 139 7.76 9.79 -2.08
C PRO A 139 7.81 11.27 -2.49
N GLY A 140 7.19 12.13 -1.69
CA GLY A 140 7.19 13.58 -1.89
C GLY A 140 5.94 14.12 -2.59
N ASN A 141 5.94 15.43 -2.83
CA ASN A 141 4.80 16.09 -3.49
C ASN A 141 4.93 15.98 -5.03
N PRO A 142 3.81 15.85 -5.76
CA PRO A 142 2.43 15.72 -5.29
C PRO A 142 1.96 14.27 -5.02
N GLN A 143 2.78 13.24 -5.22
CA GLN A 143 2.34 11.84 -5.22
C GLN A 143 2.11 11.24 -3.83
N CYS A 144 2.61 11.87 -2.78
CA CYS A 144 2.36 11.51 -1.38
C CYS A 144 2.71 10.08 -1.02
N GLY A 145 3.61 9.43 -1.75
CA GLY A 145 4.09 8.11 -1.42
C GLY A 145 4.99 8.11 -0.19
N VAL A 146 5.29 6.90 0.27
CA VAL A 146 6.23 6.66 1.36
C VAL A 146 7.23 5.60 0.92
N SER A 147 8.43 5.66 1.49
CA SER A 147 9.46 4.65 1.28
C SER A 147 9.69 3.94 2.60
N TYR A 148 9.78 2.62 2.53
CA TYR A 148 10.23 1.78 3.62
C TYR A 148 11.68 1.36 3.37
N ALA A 149 12.45 1.21 4.44
CA ALA A 149 13.78 0.61 4.35
C ALA A 149 13.64 -0.91 4.21
N ASP A 150 14.54 -1.53 3.47
CA ASP A 150 14.72 -2.99 3.51
C ASP A 150 15.22 -3.43 4.89
N ASP A 151 14.89 -4.67 5.29
CA ASP A 151 15.30 -5.29 6.54
C ASP A 151 14.95 -4.42 7.78
N SER A 152 13.71 -3.94 7.83
CA SER A 152 13.24 -3.03 8.88
C SER A 152 11.89 -3.42 9.48
N ASP A 153 11.78 -3.30 10.80
CA ASP A 153 10.52 -3.47 11.52
C ASP A 153 9.67 -2.20 11.39
N ILE A 154 8.40 -2.38 11.04
CA ILE A 154 7.46 -1.29 10.79
C ILE A 154 6.09 -1.54 11.42
N ILE A 155 5.40 -0.44 11.69
CA ILE A 155 3.95 -0.43 11.92
C ILE A 155 3.31 -0.20 10.56
N VAL A 156 2.55 -1.18 10.09
CA VAL A 156 1.80 -1.12 8.84
C VAL A 156 0.47 -0.42 9.12
N LEU A 157 0.22 0.70 8.44
CA LEU A 157 -1.11 1.32 8.36
C LEU A 157 -1.48 1.42 6.88
N ALA A 158 -2.43 0.61 6.43
CA ALA A 158 -2.74 0.48 5.01
C ALA A 158 -4.23 0.53 4.74
N SER A 159 -4.60 1.17 3.63
CA SER A 159 -5.92 0.96 3.02
C SER A 159 -5.93 -0.40 2.31
N ASN A 160 -7.07 -1.07 2.31
CA ASN A 160 -7.26 -2.37 1.67
C ASN A 160 -8.36 -2.26 0.61
N ASN A 161 -7.99 -2.46 -0.66
CA ASN A 161 -8.96 -2.56 -1.75
C ASN A 161 -8.90 -3.97 -2.35
N GLY A 162 -9.71 -4.88 -1.80
CA GLY A 162 -9.85 -6.25 -2.32
C GLY A 162 -8.55 -7.06 -2.25
N GLY A 163 -7.78 -6.93 -1.17
CA GLY A 163 -6.48 -7.59 -0.97
C GLY A 163 -5.29 -6.81 -1.51
N ARG A 164 -5.54 -5.64 -2.13
CA ARG A 164 -4.48 -4.70 -2.53
C ARG A 164 -4.24 -3.70 -1.41
N TYR A 165 -3.13 -3.86 -0.71
CA TYR A 165 -2.73 -2.95 0.37
C TYR A 165 -2.00 -1.73 -0.21
N GLY A 166 -2.42 -0.55 0.22
CA GLY A 166 -1.85 0.73 -0.19
C GLY A 166 -1.43 1.57 1.01
N ALA A 167 -0.25 2.18 0.93
CA ALA A 167 0.21 3.17 1.90
C ALA A 167 0.61 4.49 1.21
N TRP A 168 0.36 5.58 1.93
CA TRP A 168 0.64 6.94 1.50
C TRP A 168 1.19 7.74 2.68
N LYS A 169 1.45 9.04 2.52
CA LYS A 169 2.18 9.85 3.51
C LYS A 169 1.61 9.75 4.92
N CYS A 170 0.29 9.63 5.04
CA CYS A 170 -0.37 9.55 6.34
C CYS A 170 -0.37 8.16 6.94
N SER A 171 0.00 7.12 6.17
CA SER A 171 0.29 5.78 6.67
C SER A 171 1.55 5.69 7.53
N LEU A 172 2.36 6.76 7.61
CA LEU A 172 3.51 6.77 8.51
C LEU A 172 3.02 6.82 9.97
N PRO A 173 3.52 5.94 10.86
CA PRO A 173 3.08 5.91 12.24
C PRO A 173 3.33 7.25 12.94
N ARG A 174 2.31 7.71 13.68
CA ARG A 174 2.36 8.95 14.47
C ARG A 174 2.52 8.71 15.97
N PHE A 175 2.32 7.47 16.39
CA PHE A 175 2.30 6.99 17.77
C PHE A 175 3.21 5.77 17.89
N SER A 176 3.58 5.42 19.12
CA SER A 176 4.43 4.27 19.40
C SER A 176 3.70 2.95 19.15
N ARG A 177 4.49 1.88 19.09
CA ARG A 177 3.97 0.51 19.00
C ARG A 177 3.00 0.20 20.15
N GLU A 178 3.41 0.52 21.37
CA GLU A 178 2.64 0.27 22.59
C GLU A 178 1.33 1.07 22.59
N GLU A 179 1.32 2.27 22.02
CA GLU A 179 0.10 3.08 21.88
C GLU A 179 -0.90 2.43 20.92
N TYR A 180 -0.46 1.88 19.79
CA TYR A 180 -1.35 1.12 18.89
C TYR A 180 -1.79 -0.21 19.50
N GLU A 181 -0.89 -0.95 20.14
CA GLU A 181 -1.24 -2.18 20.86
C GLU A 181 -2.31 -1.89 21.90
N ALA A 182 -2.11 -0.90 22.77
CA ALA A 182 -3.07 -0.53 23.80
C ALA A 182 -4.42 -0.04 23.22
N ALA A 183 -4.38 0.68 22.09
CA ALA A 183 -5.58 1.20 21.45
C ALA A 183 -6.43 0.12 20.76
N LEU A 184 -5.79 -0.90 20.16
CA LEU A 184 -6.45 -1.86 19.26
C LEU A 184 -6.55 -3.29 19.81
N SER A 185 -5.83 -3.63 20.88
CA SER A 185 -5.90 -4.98 21.50
C SER A 185 -7.16 -5.22 22.35
N GLY A 186 -8.06 -4.24 22.44
CA GLY A 186 -9.24 -4.26 23.29
C GLY A 186 -10.58 -4.57 22.60
N GLU A 187 -10.58 -4.89 21.30
CA GLU A 187 -11.79 -5.22 20.52
C GLU A 187 -12.01 -6.73 20.33
#